data_AF-A0A7L3KB42-F1
#
_entry.id   AF-A0A7L3KB42-F1
#
_cell.length_a   1.000
_cell.length_b   1.000
_cell.length_c   1.000
_cell.angle_alpha   90.00
_cell.angle_beta   90.00
_cell.angle_gamma   90.00
#
_symmetry.space_group_name_H-M   'P 1'
#
loop_
_entity.id
_entity.type
_entity.pdbx_description
1 polymer ?
#
loop_
_entity_poly.entity_id
_entity_poly.type
_entity_poly.pdbx_seq_one_letter_code
_entity_poly.pdbx_strand_id
1 'polypeptide(L)'
;DFEGTTIGLAFLKSICSDLYSAGIIQDHNRNEIAVAATIAHEMGHNLGMSHDTDACSCSDDICIMTDTVSSVIPKEFSSCSLQSFEKFMLAEMPKCLTNVPELSSIIAPPSCGNGFVEKGEECDCGTPEECTNECCDPESCKLSSGAACAHGDCCENCQYKKSGSVCRAVKHECDLAEMCTGLSSSCPEDRFRVNGHPCGLGEGYCYMGTCPTRDSQCKAAFGPR
;
A
#
# COMPACT_ATOMS: atom_id res chain seq x y z
N ASP A 1 -21.90 3.17 -22.74
CA ASP A 1 -22.97 3.17 -21.73
C ASP A 1 -23.24 1.72 -21.40
N PHE A 2 -23.08 1.33 -20.14
CA PHE A 2 -23.39 -0.02 -19.68
C PHE A 2 -24.90 -0.26 -19.72
N GLU A 3 -25.32 -1.52 -19.71
CA GLU A 3 -26.74 -1.84 -19.62
C GLU A 3 -27.25 -1.56 -18.19
N GLY A 4 -28.40 -0.88 -18.08
CA GLY A 4 -29.03 -0.58 -16.79
C GLY A 4 -28.47 0.67 -16.11
N THR A 5 -28.37 0.62 -14.78
CA THR A 5 -27.90 1.75 -13.94
C THR A 5 -26.47 1.55 -13.41
N THR A 6 -25.79 0.50 -13.85
CA THR A 6 -24.42 0.20 -13.43
C THR A 6 -23.45 1.20 -14.05
N ILE A 7 -22.62 1.83 -13.22
CA ILE A 7 -21.60 2.79 -13.65
C ILE A 7 -20.16 2.30 -13.40
N GLY A 8 -20.02 1.15 -12.74
CA GLY A 8 -18.75 0.51 -12.45
C GLY A 8 -18.94 -0.95 -12.05
N LEU A 9 -17.90 -1.75 -12.22
CA LEU A 9 -17.87 -3.13 -11.75
C LEU A 9 -16.42 -3.60 -11.51
N ALA A 10 -16.17 -4.21 -10.36
CA ALA A 10 -14.88 -4.80 -10.00
C ALA A 10 -15.04 -6.16 -9.32
N PHE A 11 -13.98 -6.96 -9.38
CA PHE A 11 -13.90 -8.19 -8.60
C PHE A 11 -13.63 -7.87 -7.13
N LEU A 12 -14.31 -8.60 -6.24
CA LEU A 12 -14.12 -8.46 -4.80
C LEU A 12 -12.84 -9.20 -4.35
N LYS A 13 -12.04 -8.59 -3.47
CA LYS A 13 -10.83 -9.20 -2.85
C LYS A 13 -9.82 -9.72 -3.87
N SER A 14 -9.60 -8.95 -4.92
CA SER A 14 -8.85 -9.41 -6.09
C SER A 14 -7.56 -8.64 -6.37
N ILE A 15 -7.24 -7.62 -5.56
CA ILE A 15 -5.99 -6.86 -5.74
C ILE A 15 -4.78 -7.82 -5.77
N CYS A 16 -3.83 -7.55 -6.66
CA CYS A 16 -2.67 -8.42 -6.96
C CYS A 16 -2.95 -9.74 -7.69
N SER A 17 -4.21 -10.08 -7.99
CA SER A 17 -4.50 -11.23 -8.86
C SER A 17 -4.17 -10.94 -10.32
N ASP A 18 -3.39 -11.83 -10.95
CA ASP A 18 -3.04 -11.73 -12.38
C ASP A 18 -4.27 -11.76 -13.32
N LEU A 19 -5.41 -12.26 -12.84
CA LEU A 19 -6.64 -12.40 -13.64
C LEU A 19 -7.76 -11.46 -13.19
N TYR A 20 -7.81 -11.12 -11.90
CA TYR A 20 -8.97 -10.45 -11.30
C TYR A 20 -8.67 -9.07 -10.72
N SER A 21 -7.40 -8.61 -10.69
CA SER A 21 -7.03 -7.28 -10.18
C SER A 21 -7.41 -6.17 -11.17
N ALA A 22 -8.71 -6.04 -11.43
CA ALA A 22 -9.28 -5.13 -12.41
C ALA A 22 -10.66 -4.63 -11.96
N GLY A 23 -11.00 -3.45 -12.50
CA GLY A 23 -12.33 -2.86 -12.46
C GLY A 23 -12.61 -2.12 -13.76
N ILE A 24 -13.88 -1.98 -14.11
CA ILE A 24 -14.35 -1.17 -15.22
C ILE A 24 -15.19 -0.02 -14.70
N ILE A 25 -14.98 1.18 -15.24
CA ILE A 25 -15.66 2.40 -14.80
C ILE A 25 -16.21 3.10 -16.03
N GLN A 26 -17.48 3.50 -15.97
CA GLN A 26 -18.08 4.38 -16.96
C GLN A 26 -17.73 5.83 -16.64
N ASP A 27 -17.29 6.58 -17.65
CA ASP A 27 -17.16 8.04 -17.57
C ASP A 27 -18.56 8.68 -17.61
N HIS A 28 -19.29 8.60 -16.49
CA HIS A 28 -20.73 8.86 -16.42
C HIS A 28 -21.08 10.32 -16.09
N ASN A 29 -20.10 11.14 -15.70
CA ASN A 29 -20.33 12.51 -15.22
C ASN A 29 -19.27 13.48 -15.72
N ARG A 30 -19.66 14.71 -16.02
CA ARG A 30 -18.71 15.79 -16.39
C ARG A 30 -17.85 16.28 -15.22
N ASN A 31 -18.29 16.03 -13.99
CA ASN A 31 -17.51 16.29 -12.79
C ASN A 31 -16.56 15.10 -12.55
N GLU A 32 -15.27 15.33 -12.75
CA GLU A 32 -14.22 14.33 -12.60
C GLU A 32 -14.16 13.72 -11.19
N ILE A 33 -14.57 14.45 -10.15
CA ILE A 33 -14.59 13.96 -8.77
C ILE A 33 -15.67 12.87 -8.62
N ALA A 34 -16.80 12.99 -9.32
CA ALA A 34 -17.84 11.96 -9.31
C ALA A 34 -17.37 10.66 -9.95
N VAL A 35 -16.59 10.75 -11.05
CA VAL A 35 -16.00 9.58 -11.70
C VAL A 35 -14.86 9.01 -10.84
N ALA A 36 -14.05 9.86 -10.20
CA ALA A 36 -13.03 9.44 -9.26
C ALA A 36 -13.61 8.69 -8.05
N ALA A 37 -14.77 9.12 -7.53
CA ALA A 37 -15.48 8.40 -6.48
C ALA A 37 -15.91 6.99 -6.93
N THR A 38 -16.31 6.83 -8.20
CA THR A 38 -16.60 5.50 -8.77
C THR A 38 -15.33 4.66 -8.91
N ILE A 39 -14.21 5.25 -9.34
CA ILE A 39 -12.91 4.54 -9.36
C ILE A 39 -12.54 4.07 -7.95
N ALA A 40 -12.69 4.92 -6.94
CA ALA A 40 -12.44 4.58 -5.54
C ALA A 40 -13.37 3.47 -5.05
N HIS A 41 -14.64 3.48 -5.44
CA HIS A 41 -15.62 2.42 -5.12
C HIS A 41 -15.17 1.06 -5.69
N GLU A 42 -14.83 1.01 -6.98
CA GLU A 42 -14.42 -0.22 -7.64
C GLU A 42 -13.07 -0.73 -7.11
N MET A 43 -12.12 0.17 -6.83
CA MET A 43 -10.88 -0.18 -6.13
C MET A 43 -11.16 -0.69 -4.71
N GLY A 44 -12.16 -0.14 -4.01
CA GLY A 44 -12.63 -0.62 -2.72
C GLY A 44 -13.03 -2.09 -2.76
N HIS A 45 -13.78 -2.53 -3.79
CA HIS A 45 -14.07 -3.95 -4.01
C HIS A 45 -12.80 -4.77 -4.22
N ASN A 46 -11.88 -4.33 -5.07
CA ASN A 46 -10.59 -5.05 -5.25
C ASN A 46 -9.82 -5.19 -3.92
N LEU A 47 -9.91 -4.17 -3.06
CA LEU A 47 -9.33 -4.10 -1.71
C LEU A 47 -10.21 -4.76 -0.62
N GLY A 48 -11.25 -5.49 -1.02
CA GLY A 48 -12.05 -6.34 -0.14
C GLY A 48 -13.17 -5.67 0.63
N MET A 49 -13.48 -4.40 0.33
CA MET A 49 -14.61 -3.68 0.88
C MET A 49 -15.91 -4.14 0.21
N SER A 50 -16.97 -4.33 1.00
CA SER A 50 -18.32 -4.61 0.48
C SER A 50 -19.16 -3.34 0.53
N HIS A 51 -20.33 -3.36 -0.11
CA HIS A 51 -21.27 -2.25 -0.02
C HIS A 51 -21.68 -1.96 1.42
N ASP A 52 -21.95 -0.68 1.68
CA ASP A 52 -22.42 -0.20 2.97
C ASP A 52 -23.83 -0.72 3.29
N THR A 53 -24.09 -0.90 4.58
CA THR A 53 -25.42 -1.23 5.14
C THR A 53 -25.90 -0.09 6.02
N ASP A 54 -27.15 -0.13 6.48
CA ASP A 54 -27.72 0.89 7.40
C ASP A 54 -26.93 1.07 8.71
N ALA A 55 -26.06 0.14 9.09
CA ALA A 55 -25.22 0.23 10.27
C ALA A 55 -23.89 0.96 10.03
N CYS A 56 -23.56 1.27 8.77
CA CYS A 56 -22.31 1.89 8.35
C CYS A 56 -22.46 3.42 8.35
N SER A 57 -21.39 4.11 8.71
CA SER A 57 -21.40 5.58 8.78
C SER A 57 -20.07 6.18 8.34
N CYS A 58 -20.14 7.36 7.75
CA CYS A 58 -19.04 8.30 7.50
C CYS A 58 -19.49 9.72 7.94
N SER A 59 -18.69 10.76 7.67
CA SER A 59 -19.06 12.13 8.05
C SER A 59 -20.26 12.69 7.28
N ASP A 60 -20.45 12.20 6.05
CA ASP A 60 -21.60 12.52 5.18
C ASP A 60 -22.66 11.40 5.21
N ASP A 61 -23.84 11.70 4.65
CA ASP A 61 -24.95 10.73 4.51
C ASP A 61 -24.64 9.59 3.52
N ILE A 62 -23.65 9.78 2.65
CA ILE A 62 -23.29 8.84 1.57
C ILE A 62 -21.78 8.66 1.57
N CYS A 63 -21.36 7.40 1.63
CA CYS A 63 -19.95 7.01 1.66
C CYS A 63 -19.54 6.39 0.33
N ILE A 64 -18.23 6.24 0.09
CA ILE A 64 -17.70 5.74 -1.18
C ILE A 64 -18.29 4.37 -1.55
N MET A 65 -18.51 3.49 -0.57
CA MET A 65 -19.03 2.13 -0.80
C MET A 65 -20.57 2.02 -0.74
N THR A 66 -21.30 3.13 -0.77
CA THR A 66 -22.77 3.08 -0.92
C THR A 66 -23.13 2.45 -2.27
N ASP A 67 -24.14 1.57 -2.29
CA ASP A 67 -24.52 0.73 -3.45
C ASP A 67 -25.27 1.49 -4.56
N THR A 68 -25.55 2.78 -4.34
CA THR A 68 -26.33 3.64 -5.24
C THR A 68 -25.61 4.95 -5.50
N VAL A 69 -25.79 5.45 -6.73
CA VAL A 69 -25.26 6.75 -7.14
C VAL A 69 -26.22 7.84 -6.68
N SER A 70 -25.66 8.92 -6.13
CA SER A 70 -26.39 10.09 -5.67
C SER A 70 -25.88 11.37 -6.32
N SER A 71 -26.64 12.47 -6.16
CA SER A 71 -26.16 13.82 -6.48
C SER A 71 -25.06 14.30 -5.53
N VAL A 72 -24.98 13.71 -4.32
CA VAL A 72 -23.88 13.94 -3.39
C VAL A 72 -22.71 13.06 -3.80
N ILE A 73 -21.53 13.67 -3.97
CA ILE A 73 -20.31 12.96 -4.35
C ILE A 73 -19.58 12.56 -3.07
N PRO A 74 -19.47 11.26 -2.75
CA PRO A 74 -18.81 10.82 -1.53
C PRO A 74 -17.30 11.00 -1.64
N LYS A 75 -16.66 11.33 -0.51
CA LYS A 75 -15.20 11.51 -0.41
C LYS A 75 -14.57 10.63 0.67
N GLU A 76 -15.38 10.00 1.50
CA GLU A 76 -14.91 9.21 2.63
C GLU A 76 -15.42 7.77 2.56
N PHE A 77 -14.59 6.86 3.03
CA PHE A 77 -14.99 5.48 3.29
C PHE A 77 -15.76 5.39 4.61
N SER A 78 -16.72 4.48 4.69
CA SER A 78 -17.46 4.22 5.92
C SER A 78 -16.62 3.45 6.95
N SER A 79 -17.08 3.47 8.21
CA SER A 79 -16.54 2.62 9.27
C SER A 79 -16.54 1.12 8.94
N CYS A 80 -17.52 0.63 8.16
CA CYS A 80 -17.58 -0.76 7.70
C CYS A 80 -16.57 -1.07 6.59
N SER A 81 -16.35 -0.09 5.70
CA SER A 81 -15.38 -0.20 4.61
C SER A 81 -13.96 -0.36 5.17
N LEU A 82 -13.60 0.48 6.16
CA LEU A 82 -12.31 0.42 6.83
C LEU A 82 -12.09 -0.92 7.56
N GLN A 83 -13.11 -1.44 8.26
CA GLN A 83 -13.04 -2.77 8.90
C GLN A 83 -12.88 -3.91 7.88
N SER A 84 -13.58 -3.82 6.74
CA SER A 84 -13.49 -4.82 5.68
C SER A 84 -12.11 -4.85 5.05
N PHE A 85 -11.55 -3.66 4.79
CA PHE A 85 -10.19 -3.47 4.31
C PHE A 85 -9.16 -4.05 5.28
N GLU A 86 -9.21 -3.65 6.56
CA GLU A 86 -8.27 -4.14 7.57
C GLU A 86 -8.31 -5.67 7.65
N LYS A 87 -9.51 -6.26 7.70
CA LYS A 87 -9.69 -7.71 7.72
C LYS A 87 -9.09 -8.39 6.50
N PHE A 88 -9.28 -7.82 5.31
CA PHE A 88 -8.72 -8.38 4.08
C PHE A 88 -7.19 -8.29 4.05
N MET A 89 -6.63 -7.12 4.40
CA MET A 89 -5.19 -6.91 4.43
C MET A 89 -4.48 -7.82 5.44
N LEU A 90 -5.08 -8.04 6.62
CA LEU A 90 -4.55 -8.95 7.64
C LEU A 90 -4.66 -10.43 7.24
N ALA A 91 -5.70 -10.81 6.50
CA ALA A 91 -5.92 -12.19 6.10
C ALA A 91 -5.02 -12.61 4.92
N GLU A 92 -4.91 -11.76 3.89
CA GLU A 92 -4.27 -12.14 2.62
C GLU A 92 -2.86 -11.55 2.45
N MET A 93 -2.55 -10.42 3.09
CA MET A 93 -1.29 -9.67 2.94
C MET A 93 -0.82 -9.58 1.47
N PRO A 94 -1.56 -8.86 0.61
CA PRO A 94 -1.27 -8.78 -0.82
C PRO A 94 0.14 -8.21 -1.09
N LYS A 95 1.07 -9.09 -1.44
CA LYS A 95 2.51 -8.77 -1.56
C LYS A 95 2.83 -7.69 -2.59
N CYS A 96 2.01 -7.55 -3.65
CA CYS A 96 2.26 -6.55 -4.69
C CYS A 96 2.03 -5.09 -4.22
N LEU A 97 1.42 -4.90 -3.04
CA LEU A 97 1.23 -3.58 -2.44
C LEU A 97 2.31 -3.23 -1.41
N THR A 98 3.33 -4.07 -1.24
CA THR A 98 4.37 -3.87 -0.21
C THR A 98 5.61 -3.14 -0.71
N ASN A 99 5.69 -2.85 -2.00
CA ASN A 99 6.78 -2.10 -2.60
C ASN A 99 6.30 -0.72 -3.06
N VAL A 100 7.15 0.27 -2.85
CA VAL A 100 6.97 1.62 -3.39
C VAL A 100 7.35 1.58 -4.88
N PRO A 101 6.55 2.18 -5.79
CA PRO A 101 6.90 2.22 -7.20
C PRO A 101 8.14 3.09 -7.44
N GLU A 102 8.92 2.73 -8.45
CA GLU A 102 10.07 3.52 -8.90
C GLU A 102 9.62 4.90 -9.38
N LEU A 103 10.29 5.97 -8.96
CA LEU A 103 9.93 7.35 -9.35
C LEU A 103 9.85 7.56 -10.86
N SER A 104 10.67 6.82 -11.63
CA SER A 104 10.69 6.89 -13.09
C SER A 104 9.49 6.21 -13.75
N SER A 105 8.75 5.36 -13.02
CA SER A 105 7.56 4.67 -13.51
C SER A 105 6.27 5.50 -13.36
N ILE A 106 6.33 6.57 -12.56
CA ILE A 106 5.19 7.45 -12.32
C ILE A 106 5.07 8.42 -13.49
N ILE A 107 4.02 8.24 -14.27
CA ILE A 107 3.74 9.07 -15.45
C ILE A 107 2.88 10.30 -15.12
N ALA A 108 2.22 10.30 -13.96
CA ALA A 108 1.46 11.43 -13.49
C ALA A 108 2.39 12.63 -13.22
N PRO A 109 1.94 13.87 -13.43
CA PRO A 109 2.69 15.04 -13.00
C PRO A 109 2.88 15.02 -11.47
N PRO A 110 4.08 15.34 -10.96
CA PRO A 110 4.34 15.45 -9.53
C PRO A 110 3.37 16.43 -8.84
N SER A 111 2.88 16.08 -7.67
CA SER A 111 1.91 16.85 -6.91
C SER A 111 2.26 16.90 -5.43
N CYS A 112 3.00 17.93 -5.04
CA CYS A 112 3.37 18.19 -3.66
C CYS A 112 2.15 18.23 -2.72
N GLY A 113 2.23 17.47 -1.63
CA GLY A 113 1.23 17.34 -0.58
C GLY A 113 0.34 16.12 -0.73
N ASN A 114 0.65 15.17 -1.63
CA ASN A 114 -0.11 13.93 -1.80
C ASN A 114 0.42 12.77 -0.92
N GLY A 115 1.43 13.03 -0.09
CA GLY A 115 2.03 12.05 0.81
C GLY A 115 2.97 11.05 0.11
N PHE A 116 3.33 11.29 -1.15
CA PHE A 116 4.19 10.43 -1.94
C PHE A 116 5.30 11.25 -2.58
N VAL A 117 6.57 10.91 -2.31
CA VAL A 117 7.69 11.62 -2.92
C VAL A 117 7.75 11.33 -4.41
N GLU A 118 7.59 12.35 -5.24
CA GLU A 118 7.64 12.26 -6.69
C GLU A 118 8.89 12.94 -7.29
N LYS A 119 9.03 12.87 -8.62
CA LYS A 119 10.19 13.45 -9.31
C LYS A 119 10.25 14.97 -9.10
N GLY A 120 11.28 15.43 -8.40
CA GLY A 120 11.56 16.85 -8.15
C GLY A 120 11.34 17.27 -6.69
N GLU A 121 10.67 16.42 -5.92
CA GLU A 121 10.46 16.57 -4.49
C GLU A 121 11.61 15.92 -3.71
N GLU A 122 11.90 16.45 -2.54
CA GLU A 122 12.89 15.85 -1.61
C GLU A 122 12.19 15.12 -0.46
N CYS A 123 10.94 15.48 -0.19
CA CYS A 123 10.06 14.91 0.81
C CYS A 123 8.61 15.27 0.48
N ASP A 124 7.65 14.48 0.94
CA ASP A 124 6.23 14.82 0.93
C ASP A 124 5.59 14.19 2.17
N CYS A 125 4.97 15.02 3.01
CA CYS A 125 4.34 14.61 4.27
C CYS A 125 2.82 14.89 4.29
N GLY A 126 2.21 15.07 3.11
CA GLY A 126 0.80 15.46 2.98
C GLY A 126 0.62 16.98 2.98
N THR A 127 -0.63 17.42 3.20
CA THR A 127 -0.95 18.86 3.21
C THR A 127 -0.35 19.57 4.44
N PRO A 128 -0.26 20.91 4.45
CA PRO A 128 0.22 21.66 5.62
C PRO A 128 -0.55 21.37 6.91
N GLU A 129 -1.83 21.01 6.82
CA GLU A 129 -2.69 20.68 7.96
C GLU A 129 -2.41 19.27 8.53
N GLU A 130 -2.00 18.35 7.67
CA GLU A 130 -1.76 16.93 8.01
C GLU A 130 -0.30 16.65 8.38
N CYS A 131 0.64 17.44 7.84
CA CYS A 131 2.06 17.20 8.00
C CYS A 131 2.52 17.39 9.45
N THR A 132 3.06 16.32 10.02
CA THR A 132 3.67 16.31 11.36
C THR A 132 5.19 16.17 11.31
N ASN A 133 5.78 16.11 10.11
CA ASN A 133 7.19 15.86 9.90
C ASN A 133 7.98 17.16 9.81
N GLU A 134 8.64 17.56 10.91
CA GLU A 134 9.43 18.80 10.98
C GLU A 134 10.62 18.83 9.99
N CYS A 135 11.02 17.68 9.46
CA CYS A 135 12.12 17.57 8.48
C CYS A 135 11.69 17.96 7.06
N CYS A 136 10.40 18.12 6.81
CA CYS A 136 9.83 18.42 5.50
C CYS A 136 9.01 19.72 5.55
N ASP A 137 9.21 20.58 4.56
CA ASP A 137 8.34 21.72 4.34
C ASP A 137 7.14 21.29 3.46
N PRO A 138 5.91 21.22 4.01
CA PRO A 138 4.74 20.74 3.29
C PRO A 138 4.28 21.68 2.17
N GLU A 139 4.68 22.95 2.17
CA GLU A 139 4.31 23.88 1.08
C GLU A 139 5.20 23.70 -0.17
N SER A 140 6.46 23.29 0.02
CA SER A 140 7.45 23.22 -1.06
C SER A 140 7.95 21.82 -1.39
N CYS A 141 7.62 20.81 -0.56
CA CYS A 141 8.12 19.45 -0.67
C CYS A 141 9.66 19.37 -0.71
N LYS A 142 10.28 20.25 0.10
CA LYS A 142 11.72 20.36 0.28
C LYS A 142 12.10 20.04 1.71
N LEU A 143 13.34 19.55 1.88
CA LEU A 143 13.87 19.32 3.20
C LEU A 143 14.00 20.64 3.96
N SER A 144 13.57 20.62 5.22
CA SER A 144 13.79 21.71 6.15
C SER A 144 15.27 22.02 6.32
N SER A 145 15.61 23.27 6.66
CA SER A 145 17.00 23.69 6.81
C SER A 145 17.78 22.80 7.80
N GLY A 146 18.84 22.15 7.31
CA GLY A 146 19.69 21.26 8.11
C GLY A 146 19.24 19.80 8.11
N ALA A 147 18.08 19.46 7.54
CA ALA A 147 17.66 18.08 7.34
C ALA A 147 18.44 17.42 6.19
N ALA A 148 18.90 16.20 6.42
CA ALA A 148 19.47 15.34 5.38
C ALA A 148 18.43 14.35 4.82
N CYS A 149 17.36 14.09 5.58
CA CYS A 149 16.25 13.24 5.18
C CYS A 149 14.97 13.63 5.92
N ALA A 150 13.83 13.21 5.41
CA ALA A 150 12.53 13.31 6.08
C ALA A 150 11.82 11.97 6.23
N HIS A 151 12.04 11.03 5.31
CA HIS A 151 11.33 9.74 5.25
C HIS A 151 12.29 8.56 5.11
N GLY A 152 11.80 7.36 5.40
CA GLY A 152 12.51 6.08 5.23
C GLY A 152 13.08 5.51 6.54
N ASP A 153 13.24 4.18 6.58
CA ASP A 153 13.64 3.44 7.78
C ASP A 153 15.06 3.79 8.29
N CYS A 154 15.88 4.42 7.43
CA CYS A 154 17.21 4.91 7.74
C CYS A 154 17.26 6.42 8.00
N CYS A 155 16.12 7.08 8.21
CA CYS A 155 16.04 8.45 8.69
C CYS A 155 15.74 8.48 10.20
N GLU A 156 16.45 9.31 10.96
CA GLU A 156 16.21 9.54 12.37
C GLU A 156 16.58 10.98 12.74
N ASN A 157 15.66 11.73 13.37
CA ASN A 157 15.87 13.14 13.74
C ASN A 157 16.37 13.99 12.55
N CYS A 158 15.74 13.83 11.39
CA CYS A 158 16.09 14.48 10.13
C CYS A 158 17.51 14.17 9.59
N GLN A 159 18.19 13.15 10.11
CA GLN A 159 19.54 12.75 9.69
C GLN A 159 19.58 11.28 9.29
N TYR A 160 20.53 10.93 8.43
CA TYR A 160 20.78 9.52 8.12
C TYR A 160 21.25 8.77 9.37
N LYS A 161 20.60 7.64 9.65
CA LYS A 161 21.06 6.70 10.67
C LYS A 161 22.49 6.26 10.36
N LYS A 162 23.29 6.04 11.40
CA LYS A 162 24.69 5.61 11.26
C LYS A 162 24.80 4.32 10.43
N SER A 163 25.90 4.20 9.70
CA SER A 163 26.22 2.97 8.98
C SER A 163 26.22 1.77 9.94
N GLY A 164 25.52 0.70 9.58
CA GLY A 164 25.38 -0.50 10.41
C GLY A 164 24.15 -0.50 11.34
N SER A 165 23.40 0.60 11.45
CA SER A 165 22.12 0.60 12.17
C SER A 165 21.13 -0.32 11.45
N VAL A 166 20.52 -1.27 12.16
CA VAL A 166 19.52 -2.19 11.59
C VAL A 166 18.26 -1.41 11.21
N CYS A 167 17.86 -1.48 9.94
CA CYS A 167 16.60 -0.92 9.44
C CYS A 167 15.54 -1.99 9.21
N ARG A 168 15.94 -3.22 8.86
CA ARG A 168 15.03 -4.37 8.79
C ARG A 168 15.61 -5.54 9.57
N ALA A 169 14.85 -6.03 10.54
CA ALA A 169 15.23 -7.19 11.34
C ALA A 169 15.04 -8.51 10.56
N VAL A 170 15.78 -9.54 10.97
CA VAL A 170 15.62 -10.91 10.48
C VAL A 170 14.23 -11.43 10.86
N LYS A 171 13.47 -11.90 9.87
CA LYS A 171 12.13 -12.49 10.08
C LYS A 171 12.18 -13.99 10.38
N HIS A 172 13.08 -14.72 9.73
CA HIS A 172 13.21 -16.18 9.86
C HIS A 172 14.60 -16.67 9.46
N GLU A 173 14.87 -17.97 9.62
CA GLU A 173 16.20 -18.55 9.41
C GLU A 173 16.81 -18.32 8.02
N CYS A 174 16.00 -18.20 6.95
CA CYS A 174 16.46 -17.95 5.58
C CYS A 174 16.64 -16.47 5.23
N ASP A 175 16.40 -15.58 6.20
CA ASP A 175 16.44 -14.13 6.03
C ASP A 175 17.73 -13.54 6.63
N LEU A 176 18.15 -12.38 6.14
CA LEU A 176 19.21 -11.58 6.75
C LEU A 176 18.62 -10.30 7.34
N ALA A 177 19.45 -9.49 7.99
CA ALA A 177 19.06 -8.15 8.42
C ALA A 177 19.68 -7.14 7.47
N GLU A 178 18.94 -6.10 7.13
CA GLU A 178 19.48 -4.95 6.42
C GLU A 178 19.86 -3.85 7.40
N MET A 179 20.95 -3.18 7.03
CA MET A 179 21.55 -2.12 7.80
C MET A 179 21.69 -0.88 6.94
N CYS A 180 21.46 0.28 7.55
CA CYS A 180 21.65 1.57 6.93
C CYS A 180 23.10 1.74 6.47
N THR A 181 23.26 2.42 5.34
CA THR A 181 24.58 2.74 4.76
C THR A 181 25.22 3.96 5.40
N GLY A 182 24.44 4.78 6.10
CA GLY A 182 24.86 6.10 6.59
C GLY A 182 24.84 7.21 5.54
N LEU A 183 24.42 6.90 4.31
CA LEU A 183 24.44 7.83 3.16
C LEU A 183 23.08 7.96 2.47
N SER A 184 22.07 7.21 2.93
CA SER A 184 20.72 7.20 2.38
C SER A 184 19.72 6.97 3.51
N SER A 185 18.50 7.48 3.32
CA SER A 185 17.38 7.30 4.25
C SER A 185 16.55 6.05 3.95
N SER A 186 16.73 5.43 2.78
CA SER A 186 16.10 4.16 2.45
C SER A 186 16.89 3.00 3.05
N CYS A 187 16.17 2.00 3.59
CA CYS A 187 16.78 0.72 3.90
C CYS A 187 17.21 0.05 2.58
N PRO A 188 18.40 -0.57 2.51
CA PRO A 188 18.79 -1.33 1.32
C PRO A 188 17.79 -2.44 0.97
N GLU A 189 17.84 -2.88 -0.29
CA GLU A 189 17.05 -4.01 -0.78
C GLU A 189 17.17 -5.26 0.11
N ASP A 190 16.07 -6.00 0.23
CA ASP A 190 15.97 -7.20 1.05
C ASP A 190 16.94 -8.30 0.58
N ARG A 191 17.79 -8.79 1.49
CA ARG A 191 18.80 -9.81 1.21
C ARG A 191 18.50 -11.07 2.01
N PHE A 192 18.66 -12.19 1.32
CA PHE A 192 18.41 -13.51 1.88
C PHE A 192 19.68 -14.32 2.05
N ARG A 193 19.59 -15.38 2.85
CA ARG A 193 20.62 -16.43 2.84
C ARG A 193 20.74 -17.02 1.45
N VAL A 194 21.95 -17.50 1.14
CA VAL A 194 22.22 -18.18 -0.13
C VAL A 194 21.25 -19.35 -0.34
N ASN A 195 20.74 -19.48 -1.57
CA ASN A 195 19.92 -20.62 -1.94
C ASN A 195 20.68 -21.93 -1.66
N GLY A 196 20.00 -22.90 -1.06
CA GLY A 196 20.64 -24.16 -0.65
C GLY A 196 21.15 -24.18 0.80
N HIS A 197 21.02 -23.10 1.56
CA HIS A 197 21.31 -23.13 3.00
C HIS A 197 20.30 -24.04 3.74
N PRO A 198 20.73 -25.01 4.58
CA PRO A 198 19.80 -25.86 5.31
C PRO A 198 18.85 -25.05 6.20
N CYS A 199 17.58 -25.42 6.23
CA CYS A 199 16.54 -24.75 7.01
C CYS A 199 15.47 -25.76 7.48
N GLY A 200 14.53 -25.33 8.33
CA GLY A 200 13.42 -26.14 8.80
C GLY A 200 13.91 -27.35 9.58
N LEU A 201 14.90 -27.16 10.45
CA LEU A 201 15.59 -28.25 11.18
C LEU A 201 16.23 -29.30 10.24
N GLY A 202 16.59 -28.91 9.02
CA GLY A 202 17.20 -29.79 8.01
C GLY A 202 16.18 -30.48 7.10
N GLU A 203 14.89 -30.16 7.20
CA GLU A 203 13.84 -30.69 6.32
C GLU A 203 13.72 -29.94 4.99
N GLY A 204 14.42 -28.82 4.84
CA GLY A 204 14.40 -27.99 3.64
C GLY A 204 15.70 -27.23 3.39
N TYR A 205 15.68 -26.47 2.31
CA TYR A 205 16.76 -25.58 1.93
C TYR A 205 16.21 -24.22 1.54
N CYS A 206 16.87 -23.15 1.99
CA CYS A 206 16.47 -21.79 1.68
C CYS A 206 16.39 -21.57 0.17
N TYR A 207 15.32 -20.92 -0.27
CA TYR A 207 15.12 -20.52 -1.66
C TYR A 207 14.37 -19.20 -1.71
N MET A 208 15.03 -18.16 -2.27
CA MET A 208 14.50 -16.80 -2.38
C MET A 208 13.90 -16.29 -1.06
N GLY A 209 14.66 -16.40 0.03
CA GLY A 209 14.24 -15.97 1.35
C GLY A 209 13.33 -16.94 2.09
N THR A 210 12.66 -17.88 1.42
CA THR A 210 11.74 -18.83 2.08
C THR A 210 12.40 -20.16 2.41
N CYS A 211 11.84 -20.91 3.37
CA CYS A 211 12.20 -22.31 3.64
C CYS A 211 11.08 -23.25 3.15
N PRO A 212 11.05 -23.64 1.87
CA PRO A 212 10.04 -24.58 1.37
C PRO A 212 10.31 -25.99 1.92
N THR A 213 9.32 -26.57 2.59
CA THR A 213 9.33 -27.98 3.03
C THR A 213 8.16 -28.72 2.40
N ARG A 214 8.25 -30.05 2.34
CA ARG A 214 7.14 -30.88 1.82
C ARG A 214 5.87 -30.68 2.65
N ASP A 215 6.01 -30.62 3.97
CA ASP A 215 4.89 -30.44 4.89
C ASP A 215 4.20 -29.08 4.71
N SER A 216 4.98 -27.99 4.56
CA SER A 216 4.40 -26.66 4.35
C SER A 216 3.65 -26.57 3.02
N GLN A 217 4.15 -27.20 1.97
CA GLN A 217 3.45 -27.28 0.67
C GLN A 217 2.15 -28.09 0.76
N CYS A 218 2.13 -29.23 1.46
CA CYS A 218 0.91 -29.99 1.67
C CYS A 218 -0.13 -29.18 2.46
N LYS A 219 0.27 -28.47 3.51
CA LYS A 219 -0.64 -27.62 4.30
C LYS A 219 -1.19 -26.45 3.48
N ALA A 220 -0.36 -25.84 2.64
CA ALA A 220 -0.81 -24.76 1.75
C ALA A 220 -1.82 -25.27 0.70
N ALA A 221 -1.63 -26.50 0.17
CA ALA A 221 -2.50 -27.06 -0.85
C ALA A 221 -3.81 -27.65 -0.30
N PHE A 222 -3.78 -28.27 0.89
CA PHE A 222 -4.89 -29.08 1.41
C PHE A 222 -5.44 -28.59 2.76
N GLY A 223 -4.87 -27.52 3.32
CA GLY A 223 -5.22 -26.99 4.64
C GLY A 223 -4.49 -27.67 5.79
N PRO A 224 -4.63 -27.13 7.02
CA PRO A 224 -4.14 -27.80 8.23
C PRO A 224 -4.88 -29.13 8.43
N ARG A 225 -4.19 -30.12 9.01
CA ARG A 225 -4.79 -31.38 9.45
C ARG A 225 -5.65 -31.20 10.70
#